data_AF-A0A7V2F2P4-F1
#
_entry.id   AF-A0A7V2F2P4-F1
#
_cell.length_a   1.000
_cell.length_b   1.000
_cell.length_c   1.000
_cell.angle_alpha   90.00
_cell.angle_beta   90.00
_cell.angle_gamma   90.00
#
_symmetry.space_group_name_H-M   'P 1'
#
loop_
_entity.id
_entity.type
_entity.pdbx_description
1 polymer ?
#
loop_
_entity_poly.entity_id
_entity_poly.type
_entity_poly.pdbx_seq_one_letter_code
_entity_poly.pdbx_strand_id
1 'polypeptide(L)'
;MAPSRPPRGARLARAAAIAAHSRKERGMKNGTTNVLIVGVGGQGVLLASEILCEVAKVMGLDAKKSEVHGMSQRGGVVTSHVRFGKKVYSPLIPDGEADVILAFEIAEGLRWAGELRAGGTIIVNRQKIVPPIVATGKFSYPEELEEKIRGKADKVIIIDAFEIAEGLGNTRLVNTILLGVMSNSIDLEEER
;
A
#
# COMPACT_ATOMS: atom_id res chain seq x y z
N MET A 1 -41.59 -16.05 -24.22
CA MET A 1 -40.63 -15.35 -25.09
C MET A 1 -39.58 -14.71 -24.19
N ALA A 2 -38.43 -15.35 -23.99
CA ALA A 2 -37.40 -14.88 -23.06
C ALA A 2 -36.49 -13.85 -23.73
N PRO A 3 -36.04 -12.79 -23.02
CA PRO A 3 -35.19 -11.77 -23.62
C PRO A 3 -33.82 -12.35 -23.97
N SER A 4 -33.39 -12.09 -25.21
CA SER A 4 -32.11 -12.53 -25.76
C SER A 4 -30.93 -11.98 -24.94
N ARG A 5 -30.05 -12.88 -24.51
CA ARG A 5 -28.85 -12.57 -23.71
C ARG A 5 -27.89 -11.69 -24.54
N PRO A 6 -27.36 -10.58 -24.00
CA PRO A 6 -26.50 -9.68 -24.76
C PRO A 6 -25.17 -10.36 -25.15
N PRO A 7 -24.57 -9.98 -26.30
CA PRO A 7 -23.33 -10.57 -26.79
C PRO A 7 -22.17 -10.34 -25.82
N ARG A 8 -21.29 -11.35 -25.66
CA ARG A 8 -20.17 -11.37 -24.69
C ARG A 8 -19.27 -10.13 -24.75
N GLY A 9 -19.07 -9.52 -25.92
CA GLY A 9 -18.25 -8.31 -26.10
C GLY A 9 -18.84 -7.03 -25.46
N ALA A 10 -20.17 -6.91 -25.42
CA ALA A 10 -20.83 -5.72 -24.87
C ALA A 10 -20.68 -5.61 -23.34
N ARG A 11 -20.47 -6.74 -22.66
CA ARG A 11 -20.29 -6.80 -21.20
C ARG A 11 -18.88 -6.36 -20.78
N LEU A 12 -17.87 -6.70 -21.58
CA LEU A 12 -16.48 -6.26 -21.41
C LEU A 12 -16.30 -4.78 -21.73
N ALA A 13 -16.87 -4.31 -22.84
CA ALA A 13 -16.82 -2.89 -23.22
C ALA A 13 -17.51 -1.99 -22.17
N ARG A 14 -18.62 -2.45 -21.58
CA ARG A 14 -19.33 -1.73 -20.52
C ARG A 14 -18.55 -1.73 -19.20
N ALA A 15 -17.88 -2.83 -18.84
CA ALA A 15 -17.00 -2.87 -17.67
C ALA A 15 -15.77 -1.97 -17.84
N ALA A 16 -15.15 -1.97 -19.02
CA ALA A 16 -14.04 -1.09 -19.36
C ALA A 16 -14.48 0.40 -19.39
N ALA A 17 -15.66 0.71 -19.91
CA ALA A 17 -16.22 2.06 -19.89
C ALA A 17 -16.60 2.53 -18.47
N ILE A 18 -17.13 1.66 -17.61
CA ILE A 18 -17.38 1.97 -16.19
C ILE A 18 -16.06 2.18 -15.44
N ALA A 19 -15.05 1.34 -15.69
CA ALA A 19 -13.71 1.50 -15.12
C ALA A 19 -13.01 2.77 -15.63
N ALA A 20 -13.16 3.10 -16.91
CA ALA A 20 -12.62 4.31 -17.52
C ALA A 20 -13.36 5.57 -17.06
N HIS A 21 -14.67 5.50 -16.88
CA HIS A 21 -15.48 6.62 -16.37
C HIS A 21 -15.21 6.85 -14.88
N SER A 22 -15.04 5.78 -14.09
CA SER A 22 -14.59 5.84 -12.69
C SER A 22 -13.13 6.31 -12.55
N ARG A 23 -12.25 6.03 -13.53
CA ARG A 23 -10.92 6.65 -13.63
C ARG A 23 -11.00 8.13 -14.00
N LYS A 24 -11.89 8.52 -14.92
CA LYS A 24 -12.06 9.90 -15.37
C LYS A 24 -12.64 10.81 -14.28
N GLU A 25 -13.47 10.28 -13.37
CA GLU A 25 -13.94 10.99 -12.18
C GLU A 25 -12.91 10.99 -11.03
N ARG A 26 -11.95 10.06 -11.02
CA ARG A 26 -10.78 10.09 -10.12
C ARG A 26 -9.68 11.03 -10.61
N GLY A 27 -9.69 11.36 -11.90
CA GLY A 27 -8.84 12.37 -12.50
C GLY A 27 -9.14 13.77 -11.94
N MET A 28 -8.10 14.36 -11.35
CA MET A 28 -8.03 15.72 -10.79
C MET A 28 -8.56 15.91 -9.36
N LYS A 29 -7.98 15.20 -8.38
CA LYS A 29 -7.51 15.95 -7.20
C LYS A 29 -6.22 16.65 -7.60
N ASN A 30 -6.21 17.97 -7.59
CA ASN A 30 -5.03 18.83 -7.79
C ASN A 30 -4.04 18.71 -6.59
N GLY A 31 -3.83 17.49 -6.09
CA GLY A 31 -3.27 17.20 -4.77
C GLY A 31 -2.08 16.24 -4.83
N THR A 32 -1.30 16.27 -3.77
CA THR A 32 -0.21 15.32 -3.48
C THR A 32 -0.81 13.96 -3.12
N THR A 33 -0.30 12.88 -3.70
CA THR A 33 -0.57 11.52 -3.25
C THR A 33 0.35 11.16 -2.09
N ASN A 34 -0.23 10.62 -1.03
CA ASN A 34 0.44 10.27 0.23
C ASN A 34 0.43 8.75 0.40
N VAL A 35 1.61 8.13 0.39
CA VAL A 35 1.79 6.70 0.64
C VAL A 35 2.60 6.52 1.91
N LEU A 36 1.99 5.92 2.93
CA LEU A 36 2.67 5.54 4.15
C LEU A 36 3.10 4.07 4.03
N ILE A 37 4.40 3.83 4.02
CA ILE A 37 4.98 2.49 3.95
C ILE A 37 5.50 2.12 5.32
N VAL A 38 5.06 0.99 5.86
CA VAL A 38 5.40 0.55 7.23
C VAL A 38 5.83 -0.90 7.25
N GLY A 39 6.69 -1.25 8.20
CA GLY A 39 7.12 -2.62 8.40
C GLY A 39 8.15 -2.74 9.52
N VAL A 40 8.80 -3.89 9.56
CA VAL A 40 9.91 -4.19 10.47
C VAL A 40 11.23 -4.12 9.70
N GLY A 41 12.31 -3.80 10.40
CA GLY A 41 13.64 -3.76 9.79
C GLY A 41 14.01 -5.06 9.08
N GLY A 42 14.63 -4.92 7.90
CA GLY A 42 15.02 -6.04 7.04
C GLY A 42 13.98 -6.40 5.96
N GLN A 43 12.75 -5.88 6.02
CA GLN A 43 11.70 -6.21 5.04
C GLN A 43 11.74 -5.42 3.72
N GLY A 44 12.66 -4.47 3.58
CA GLY A 44 12.80 -3.68 2.34
C GLY A 44 11.92 -2.43 2.24
N VAL A 45 11.39 -1.91 3.36
CA VAL A 45 10.56 -0.69 3.42
C VAL A 45 11.22 0.51 2.74
N LEU A 46 12.49 0.79 3.06
CA LEU A 46 13.24 1.92 2.48
C LEU A 46 13.55 1.73 0.99
N LEU A 47 13.68 0.48 0.55
CA LEU A 47 13.86 0.19 -0.87
C LEU A 47 12.55 0.42 -1.63
N ALA A 48 11.41 0.00 -1.06
CA ALA A 48 10.11 0.21 -1.66
C ALA A 48 9.76 1.70 -1.76
N SER A 49 10.09 2.50 -0.74
CA SER A 49 9.92 3.97 -0.77
C SER A 49 10.80 4.62 -1.84
N GLU A 50 12.06 4.20 -1.96
CA GLU A 50 12.98 4.70 -2.99
C GLU A 50 12.43 4.39 -4.39
N ILE A 51 12.02 3.15 -4.66
CA ILE A 51 11.44 2.75 -5.94
C ILE A 51 10.23 3.62 -6.27
N LEU A 52 9.33 3.85 -5.31
CA LEU A 52 8.14 4.68 -5.51
C LEU A 52 8.51 6.14 -5.82
N CYS A 53 9.48 6.71 -5.11
CA CYS A 53 9.99 8.06 -5.40
C CYS A 53 10.61 8.16 -6.79
N GLU A 54 11.42 7.18 -7.19
CA GLU A 54 12.03 7.15 -8.52
C GLU A 54 10.98 7.01 -9.62
N VAL A 55 9.98 6.15 -9.46
CA VAL A 55 8.84 6.06 -10.39
C VAL A 55 8.14 7.41 -10.52
N ALA A 56 7.83 8.08 -9.40
CA ALA A 56 7.19 9.40 -9.45
C ALA A 56 8.06 10.46 -10.17
N LYS A 57 9.38 10.45 -9.97
CA LYS A 57 10.31 11.36 -10.67
C LYS A 57 10.37 11.08 -12.17
N VAL A 58 10.43 9.81 -12.58
CA VAL A 58 10.38 9.40 -14.00
C VAL A 58 9.11 9.95 -14.66
N MET A 59 8.00 9.96 -13.94
CA MET A 59 6.73 10.53 -14.40
C MET A 59 6.65 12.06 -14.36
N GLY A 60 7.76 12.76 -14.10
CA GLY A 60 7.81 14.22 -14.06
C GLY A 60 7.14 14.85 -12.84
N LEU A 61 6.91 14.08 -11.77
CA LEU A 61 6.33 14.58 -10.51
C LEU A 61 7.43 14.99 -9.52
N ASP A 62 7.13 15.98 -8.68
CA ASP A 62 7.90 16.26 -7.48
C ASP A 62 7.60 15.16 -6.45
N ALA A 63 8.65 14.54 -5.92
CA ALA A 63 8.57 13.47 -4.94
C ALA A 63 9.46 13.79 -3.73
N LYS A 64 8.89 13.66 -2.53
CA LYS A 64 9.59 13.83 -1.26
C LYS A 64 9.29 12.65 -0.35
N LYS A 65 10.27 12.27 0.45
CA LYS A 65 10.10 11.25 1.47
C LYS A 65 10.73 11.61 2.79
N SER A 66 10.17 11.10 3.88
CA SER A 66 10.72 11.18 5.25
C SER A 66 10.63 9.81 5.90
N GLU A 67 11.70 9.39 6.54
CA GLU A 67 11.87 8.01 7.00
C GLU A 67 12.30 7.97 8.45
N VAL A 68 11.71 7.05 9.21
CA VAL A 68 12.12 6.74 10.58
C VAL A 68 12.49 5.27 10.64
N HIS A 69 13.77 4.99 10.89
CA HIS A 69 14.31 3.64 10.92
C HIS A 69 14.53 3.10 12.34
N GLY A 70 14.04 3.78 13.39
CA GLY A 70 14.02 3.32 14.79
C GLY A 70 15.23 2.48 15.24
N MET A 71 14.98 1.41 16.00
CA MET A 71 15.93 0.31 16.24
C MET A 71 15.76 -0.82 15.19
N SER A 72 15.47 -0.49 13.94
CA SER A 72 15.03 -1.46 12.91
C SER A 72 15.97 -2.66 12.72
N GLN A 73 17.28 -2.47 12.87
CA GLN A 73 18.27 -3.57 12.83
C GLN A 73 18.11 -4.62 13.96
N ARG A 74 17.27 -4.34 14.97
CA ARG A 74 16.91 -5.25 16.07
C ARG A 74 15.40 -5.53 16.13
N GLY A 75 14.72 -5.53 14.98
CA GLY A 75 13.29 -5.81 14.88
C GLY A 75 12.39 -4.62 15.26
N GLY A 76 12.93 -3.40 15.22
CA GLY A 76 12.15 -2.18 15.37
C GLY A 76 11.31 -1.85 14.14
N VAL A 77 10.28 -1.01 14.36
CA VAL A 77 9.41 -0.48 13.30
C VAL A 77 10.20 0.45 12.39
N VAL A 78 9.93 0.35 11.10
CA VAL A 78 10.37 1.27 10.05
C VAL A 78 9.13 1.90 9.44
N THR A 79 9.15 3.23 9.31
CA THR A 79 8.15 3.96 8.55
C THR A 79 8.80 4.83 7.48
N SER A 80 8.12 4.95 6.34
CA SER A 80 8.47 5.86 5.26
C SER A 80 7.23 6.58 4.79
N HIS A 81 7.23 7.90 4.93
CA HIS A 81 6.26 8.80 4.33
C HIS A 81 6.74 9.09 2.92
N VAL A 82 5.95 8.77 1.90
CA VAL A 82 6.23 9.11 0.51
C VAL A 82 5.13 10.00 -0.02
N ARG A 83 5.50 11.15 -0.58
CA ARG A 83 4.59 12.16 -1.08
C ARG A 83 4.99 12.56 -2.48
N PHE A 84 4.07 12.48 -3.43
CA PHE A 84 4.35 12.87 -4.82
C PHE A 84 3.18 13.59 -5.49
N GLY A 85 3.48 14.46 -6.45
CA GLY A 85 2.50 15.21 -7.24
C GLY A 85 3.17 16.33 -8.03
N LYS A 86 2.38 17.25 -8.61
CA LYS A 86 2.95 18.38 -9.39
C LYS A 86 3.92 19.24 -8.59
N LYS A 87 3.67 19.40 -7.29
CA LYS A 87 4.52 20.13 -6.34
C LYS A 87 4.24 19.66 -4.91
N VAL A 88 5.29 19.32 -4.17
CA VAL A 88 5.22 18.82 -2.79
C VAL A 88 5.99 19.77 -1.89
N TYR A 89 5.34 20.34 -0.88
CA TYR A 89 5.97 21.34 -0.01
C TYR A 89 6.62 20.74 1.25
N SER A 90 6.17 19.57 1.68
CA SER A 90 6.65 18.89 2.88
C SER A 90 6.78 17.39 2.63
N PRO A 91 7.82 16.74 3.19
CA PRO A 91 7.99 15.29 3.06
C PRO A 91 7.07 14.49 4.01
N LEU A 92 6.48 15.12 5.02
CA LEU A 92 5.63 14.45 6.01
C LEU A 92 4.18 14.41 5.56
N ILE A 93 3.54 13.25 5.72
CA ILE A 93 2.09 13.08 5.50
C ILE A 93 1.38 13.66 6.72
N PRO A 94 0.38 14.54 6.56
CA PRO A 94 -0.44 14.98 7.69
C PRO A 94 -1.20 13.80 8.31
N ASP A 95 -1.45 13.88 9.62
CA ASP A 95 -2.14 12.83 10.35
C ASP A 95 -3.50 12.50 9.71
N GLY A 96 -3.77 11.21 9.48
CA GLY A 96 -5.02 10.76 8.87
C GLY A 96 -5.18 11.09 7.38
N GLU A 97 -4.14 11.54 6.69
CA GLU A 97 -4.19 11.93 5.26
C GLU A 97 -3.48 10.94 4.31
N ALA A 98 -3.16 9.72 4.76
CA ALA A 98 -2.57 8.71 3.87
C ALA A 98 -3.61 8.19 2.86
N ASP A 99 -3.31 8.32 1.56
CA ASP A 99 -4.12 7.73 0.49
C ASP A 99 -4.00 6.21 0.47
N VAL A 100 -2.77 5.73 0.72
CA VAL A 100 -2.44 4.32 0.78
C VAL A 100 -1.54 4.06 1.98
N ILE A 101 -1.86 3.00 2.72
CA ILE A 101 -0.93 2.37 3.67
C ILE A 101 -0.44 1.07 3.05
N LEU A 102 0.87 0.95 2.88
CA LEU A 102 1.54 -0.27 2.43
C LEU A 102 2.30 -0.90 3.60
N ALA A 103 1.71 -1.90 4.23
CA ALA A 103 2.28 -2.58 5.38
C ALA A 103 2.96 -3.89 4.97
N PHE A 104 4.23 -4.03 5.33
CA PHE A 104 5.03 -5.23 5.12
C PHE A 104 4.80 -6.31 6.20
N GLU A 105 4.08 -5.96 7.26
CA GLU A 105 3.81 -6.81 8.41
C GLU A 105 2.39 -6.51 8.93
N ILE A 106 1.67 -7.55 9.33
CA ILE A 106 0.23 -7.47 9.61
C ILE A 106 -0.13 -6.64 10.87
N ALA A 107 0.63 -6.74 11.96
CA ALA A 107 0.42 -5.91 13.14
C ALA A 107 0.78 -4.44 12.87
N GLU A 108 1.76 -4.16 12.01
CA GLU A 108 2.05 -2.79 11.58
C GLU A 108 0.91 -2.21 10.72
N GLY A 109 0.28 -3.03 9.87
CA GLY A 109 -0.94 -2.64 9.16
C GLY A 109 -2.07 -2.19 10.10
N LEU A 110 -2.27 -2.89 11.21
CA LEU A 110 -3.24 -2.48 12.24
C LEU A 110 -2.78 -1.22 13.00
N ARG A 111 -1.51 -1.16 13.40
CA ARG A 111 -0.93 -0.06 14.19
C ARG A 111 -1.14 1.29 13.49
N TRP A 112 -0.93 1.32 12.18
CA TRP A 112 -0.95 2.54 11.39
C TRP A 112 -2.29 2.80 10.69
N ALA A 113 -3.29 1.93 10.84
CA ALA A 113 -4.59 2.07 10.17
C ALA A 113 -5.29 3.42 10.46
N GLY A 114 -5.00 4.06 11.59
CA GLY A 114 -5.53 5.39 11.94
C GLY A 114 -5.01 6.54 11.07
N GLU A 115 -3.89 6.35 10.36
CA GLU A 115 -3.32 7.36 9.45
C GLU A 115 -4.01 7.39 8.08
N LEU A 116 -4.90 6.43 7.82
CA LEU A 116 -5.60 6.34 6.55
C LEU A 116 -6.70 7.39 6.47
N ARG A 117 -6.73 8.11 5.34
CA ARG A 117 -7.86 9.01 5.07
C ARG A 117 -9.13 8.25 4.73
N ALA A 118 -10.26 8.94 4.82
CA ALA A 118 -11.53 8.44 4.30
C ALA A 118 -11.43 8.03 2.82
N GLY A 119 -11.82 6.79 2.52
CA GLY A 119 -11.77 6.21 1.17
C GLY A 119 -10.37 5.84 0.65
N GLY A 120 -9.33 5.92 1.50
CA GLY A 120 -7.99 5.38 1.23
C GLY A 120 -7.97 3.85 1.19
N THR A 121 -6.81 3.26 0.89
CA THR A 121 -6.63 1.80 0.80
C THR A 121 -5.52 1.34 1.74
N ILE A 122 -5.77 0.27 2.51
CA ILE A 122 -4.72 -0.44 3.26
C ILE A 122 -4.36 -1.72 2.51
N ILE A 123 -3.07 -1.89 2.24
CA ILE A 123 -2.48 -3.08 1.63
C ILE A 123 -1.52 -3.68 2.63
N VAL A 124 -1.75 -4.92 3.01
CA VAL A 124 -1.03 -5.58 4.11
C VAL A 124 -0.47 -6.90 3.63
N ASN A 125 0.84 -7.07 3.78
CA ASN A 125 1.46 -8.38 3.73
C ASN A 125 1.12 -9.14 5.03
N ARG A 126 0.54 -10.34 4.90
CA ARG A 126 0.11 -11.16 6.05
C ARG A 126 1.27 -11.60 6.95
N GLN A 127 2.51 -11.51 6.46
CA GLN A 127 3.70 -11.91 7.20
C GLN A 127 3.69 -11.37 8.64
N LYS A 128 3.93 -12.29 9.58
CA LYS A 128 3.99 -12.02 11.03
C LYS A 128 5.44 -12.03 11.49
N ILE A 129 5.88 -10.95 12.12
CA ILE A 129 7.20 -10.87 12.75
C ILE A 129 7.00 -10.60 14.24
N VAL A 130 7.28 -11.60 15.06
CA VAL A 130 7.13 -11.49 16.52
C VAL A 130 8.30 -10.66 17.09
N PRO A 131 8.03 -9.52 17.73
CA PRO A 131 9.09 -8.72 18.34
C PRO A 131 9.79 -9.48 19.48
N PRO A 132 11.10 -9.26 19.71
CA PRO A 132 11.84 -9.96 20.77
C PRO A 132 11.21 -9.83 22.17
N ILE A 133 10.58 -8.68 22.47
CA ILE A 133 9.93 -8.45 23.77
C ILE A 133 8.71 -9.36 23.99
N VAL A 134 8.00 -9.75 22.93
CA VAL A 134 6.89 -10.72 22.99
C VAL A 134 7.46 -12.12 23.23
N ALA A 135 8.60 -12.45 22.62
CA ALA A 135 9.27 -13.74 22.85
C ALA A 135 9.75 -13.92 24.31
N THR A 136 9.88 -12.84 25.10
CA THR A 136 10.16 -12.94 26.54
C THR A 136 8.96 -13.39 27.39
N GLY A 137 7.77 -13.51 26.80
CA GLY A 137 6.54 -13.91 27.48
C GLY A 137 5.86 -12.81 28.31
N LYS A 138 6.44 -11.60 28.37
CA LYS A 138 5.87 -10.46 29.13
C LYS A 138 4.78 -9.70 28.39
N PHE A 139 4.70 -9.86 27.07
CA PHE A 139 3.73 -9.21 26.20
C PHE A 139 3.20 -10.22 25.19
N SER A 140 1.97 -10.03 24.73
CA SER A 140 1.36 -10.85 23.68
C SER A 140 1.39 -10.13 22.33
N TYR A 141 1.52 -10.92 21.26
CA TYR A 141 1.28 -10.42 19.91
C TYR A 141 -0.24 -10.28 19.70
N PRO A 142 -0.75 -9.22 19.07
CA PRO A 142 -2.18 -9.03 18.91
C PRO A 142 -2.84 -10.14 18.09
N GLU A 143 -4.06 -10.48 18.44
CA GLU A 143 -4.90 -11.46 17.74
C GLU A 143 -5.95 -10.77 16.87
N GLU A 144 -6.61 -11.53 15.99
CA GLU A 144 -7.71 -11.06 15.12
C GLU A 144 -7.33 -9.86 14.25
N LEU A 145 -6.06 -9.79 13.84
CA LEU A 145 -5.53 -8.63 13.13
C LEU A 145 -6.26 -8.32 11.83
N GLU A 146 -6.59 -9.34 11.03
CA GLU A 146 -7.31 -9.12 9.76
C GLU A 146 -8.70 -8.52 9.99
N GLU A 147 -9.45 -9.03 10.95
CA GLU A 147 -10.78 -8.52 11.30
C GLU A 147 -10.68 -7.08 11.80
N LYS A 148 -9.73 -6.80 12.70
CA LYS A 148 -9.49 -5.45 13.22
C LYS A 148 -9.10 -4.46 12.13
N ILE A 149 -8.27 -4.86 11.16
CA ILE A 149 -7.90 -4.01 10.02
C ILE A 149 -9.11 -3.76 9.12
N ARG A 150 -9.89 -4.79 8.81
CA ARG A 150 -11.12 -4.66 8.01
C ARG A 150 -12.18 -3.78 8.68
N GLY A 151 -12.22 -3.76 10.01
CA GLY A 151 -13.06 -2.83 10.78
C GLY A 151 -12.60 -1.37 10.78
N LYS A 152 -11.37 -1.08 10.29
CA LYS A 152 -10.78 0.28 10.28
C LYS A 152 -10.80 0.96 8.92
N ALA A 153 -10.99 0.22 7.82
CA ALA A 153 -10.97 0.78 6.47
C ALA A 153 -11.89 0.03 5.51
N ASP A 154 -12.54 0.76 4.62
CA ASP A 154 -13.44 0.18 3.62
C ASP A 154 -12.70 -0.66 2.56
N LYS A 155 -11.45 -0.27 2.24
CA LYS A 155 -10.63 -0.91 1.22
C LYS A 155 -9.40 -1.52 1.86
N VAL A 156 -9.45 -2.85 2.03
CA VAL A 156 -8.39 -3.63 2.65
C VAL A 156 -8.00 -4.79 1.75
N ILE A 157 -6.73 -4.82 1.36
CA ILE A 157 -6.11 -5.90 0.59
C ILE A 157 -5.11 -6.58 1.52
N ILE A 158 -5.28 -7.88 1.76
CA ILE A 158 -4.37 -8.71 2.56
C ILE A 158 -3.82 -9.78 1.65
N ILE A 159 -2.50 -9.91 1.59
CA ILE A 159 -1.79 -10.80 0.66
C ILE A 159 -0.62 -11.50 1.35
N ASP A 160 -0.37 -12.76 1.02
CA ASP A 160 0.82 -13.50 1.45
C ASP A 160 1.99 -13.25 0.49
N ALA A 161 2.46 -12.00 0.42
CA ALA A 161 3.49 -11.63 -0.56
C ALA A 161 4.80 -12.42 -0.36
N PHE A 162 5.12 -12.79 0.88
CA PHE A 162 6.28 -13.63 1.19
C PHE A 162 6.12 -15.06 0.63
N GLU A 163 4.97 -15.70 0.86
CA GLU A 163 4.70 -17.05 0.35
C GLU A 163 4.67 -17.08 -1.18
N ILE A 164 4.09 -16.04 -1.81
CA ILE A 164 4.11 -15.90 -3.27
C ILE A 164 5.56 -15.77 -3.76
N ALA A 165 6.39 -14.95 -3.11
CA ALA A 165 7.79 -14.77 -3.48
C ALA A 165 8.61 -16.06 -3.29
N GLU A 166 8.34 -16.83 -2.24
CA GLU A 166 8.93 -18.17 -2.04
C GLU A 166 8.51 -19.15 -3.15
N GLY A 167 7.23 -19.17 -3.51
CA GLY A 167 6.73 -20.02 -4.61
C GLY A 167 7.36 -19.68 -5.98
N LEU A 168 7.81 -18.44 -6.16
CA LEU A 168 8.57 -17.99 -7.34
C LEU A 168 10.08 -18.24 -7.23
N GLY A 169 10.56 -18.82 -6.11
CA GLY A 169 11.96 -19.15 -5.87
C GLY A 169 12.84 -17.97 -5.46
N ASN A 170 12.26 -16.81 -5.13
CA ASN A 170 13.04 -15.63 -4.74
C ASN A 170 12.26 -14.71 -3.78
N THR A 171 12.55 -14.83 -2.49
CA THR A 171 11.95 -14.00 -1.42
C THR A 171 12.22 -12.51 -1.56
N ARG A 172 13.19 -12.09 -2.38
CA ARG A 172 13.44 -10.66 -2.65
C ARG A 172 12.34 -10.02 -3.51
N LEU A 173 11.44 -10.81 -4.08
CA LEU A 173 10.31 -10.33 -4.89
C LEU A 173 9.16 -9.73 -4.07
N VAL A 174 9.19 -9.82 -2.74
CA VAL A 174 8.14 -9.25 -1.86
C VAL A 174 7.88 -7.77 -2.18
N ASN A 175 8.92 -6.95 -2.32
CA ASN A 175 8.79 -5.54 -2.69
C ASN A 175 8.05 -5.39 -4.03
N THR A 176 8.46 -6.14 -5.05
CA THR A 176 7.87 -6.08 -6.39
C THR A 176 6.40 -6.48 -6.37
N ILE A 177 6.04 -7.53 -5.64
CA ILE A 177 4.66 -7.99 -5.49
C ILE A 177 3.82 -6.91 -4.81
N LEU A 178 4.28 -6.39 -3.68
CA LEU A 178 3.56 -5.39 -2.91
C LEU A 178 3.38 -4.07 -3.67
N LEU A 179 4.43 -3.58 -4.33
CA LEU A 179 4.36 -2.39 -5.19
C LEU A 179 3.43 -2.62 -6.40
N GLY A 180 3.44 -3.83 -6.98
CA GLY A 180 2.54 -4.21 -8.07
C GLY A 180 1.06 -4.30 -7.65
N VAL A 181 0.77 -4.74 -6.43
CA VAL A 181 -0.59 -4.65 -5.86
C VAL A 181 -0.97 -3.18 -5.63
N MET A 182 -0.05 -2.39 -5.06
CA MET A 182 -0.26 -0.98 -4.76
C MET A 182 -0.49 -0.11 -5.99
N SER A 183 0.12 -0.42 -7.13
CA SER A 183 -0.05 0.36 -8.37
C SER A 183 -1.52 0.49 -8.80
N ASN A 184 -2.37 -0.49 -8.44
CA ASN A 184 -3.81 -0.45 -8.70
C ASN A 184 -4.59 0.52 -7.78
N SER A 185 -3.95 1.03 -6.73
CA SER A 185 -4.53 1.91 -5.70
C SER A 185 -4.06 3.35 -5.80
N ILE A 186 -3.08 3.63 -6.68
CA ILE A 186 -2.54 4.98 -6.94
C ILE A 186 -2.84 5.37 -8.39
N ASP A 187 -3.02 6.66 -8.64
CA ASP A 187 -3.29 7.18 -9.97
C ASP A 187 -1.98 7.74 -10.56
N LEU A 188 -1.26 6.86 -11.25
CA LEU A 188 -0.06 7.17 -12.00
C LEU A 188 -0.41 6.93 -13.48
N GLU A 189 -0.44 7.99 -14.30
CA GLU A 189 -0.67 7.85 -15.74
C GLU A 189 0.48 7.04 -16.37
N GLU A 190 0.15 5.92 -17.02
CA GLU A 190 1.13 5.12 -17.77
C GLU A 190 1.76 5.96 -18.88
N GLU A 191 3.10 5.97 -18.96
CA GLU A 191 3.80 6.39 -20.17
C GLU A 191 3.31 5.50 -21.32
N ARG A 192 2.71 6.12 -22.35
CA ARG A 192 2.25 5.47 -23.57
C ARG A 192 3.37 5.32 -24.59
#